data_AF-A0AAD9V119-F1
#
_entry.id   AF-A0AAD9V119-F1
#
_cell.length_a   1.000
_cell.length_b   1.000
_cell.length_c   1.000
_cell.angle_alpha   90.00
_cell.angle_beta   90.00
_cell.angle_gamma   90.00
#
_symmetry.space_group_name_H-M   'P 1'
#
loop_
_entity.id
_entity.type
_entity.pdbx_description
1 polymer ?
#
loop_
_entity_poly.entity_id
_entity_poly.type
_entity_poly.pdbx_seq_one_letter_code
_entity_poly.pdbx_strand_id
1 'polypeptide(L)'
;CFVSDHAVVGHVISARDVDNAVECGWECLRDKRCVSYNYQVKINQNDICEINDQTKSTKPTDYQPKPGVTYYELMSDIGTVSQAVLVSTSCKEVQSLGGTDDGEYSIKLSESSIVSVYCDQTTDGGGWTVIQRRQSPYLVSFNRGWVEYQGGFGNVSSDFWLGNENIHLLSHPTPVKIRFELEASGGQQGYAEYENFTISESSDNYRINLSGYSGNLGNSFFSSHIWHTQNNMQFSTPDRDNDAYPGGQCEGNSVVTNVKTLMSCPGSEAYFTTETDHAVVGHVISACDVDNAIECGWKCLTDKRCVSYNYQVKINQNNICEINDQTKSTKPTDYQPKPGVTYYELMSDIGTVSQAVLVSTSCKEVQSLGGTDDGEYSIKLSESSIVSVYCDQTTDGGGWTVIQRRQSPYLVSFNRGWVEYQGGFGNVSSDFWLGNENIHLLSHPTPVKIRFELEASGGQQGYAEYENFTISGSSDNYRINLSGYSGNLGNSFFSSHSIWWTENNMQFSTPDKDNDANPGGQCADDSGWWYNYCGLINLNKPSHPDWNKWYQSSVIRSEMKIR
;
A
#
# COMPACT_ATOMS: atom_id res chain seq x y z
N CYS A 1 9.59 -5.83 -27.62
CA CYS A 1 9.79 -4.56 -28.38
C CYS A 1 9.17 -4.68 -29.77
N PHE A 2 8.78 -3.58 -30.43
CA PHE A 2 8.23 -3.61 -31.79
C PHE A 2 8.91 -2.62 -32.74
N VAL A 3 8.86 -2.90 -34.05
CA VAL A 3 9.38 -2.04 -35.11
C VAL A 3 8.39 -2.02 -36.27
N SER A 4 7.92 -0.84 -36.65
CA SER A 4 7.02 -0.66 -37.79
C SER A 4 7.74 -0.77 -39.13
N ASP A 5 6.98 -1.10 -40.17
CA ASP A 5 7.43 -1.25 -41.58
C ASP A 5 8.56 -2.26 -41.79
N HIS A 6 8.63 -3.29 -40.94
CA HIS A 6 9.64 -4.34 -40.98
C HIS A 6 9.00 -5.69 -40.65
N ALA A 7 9.62 -6.76 -41.16
CA ALA A 7 9.21 -8.13 -40.89
C ALA A 7 10.40 -9.08 -40.99
N VAL A 8 10.31 -10.21 -40.29
CA VAL A 8 11.13 -11.39 -40.58
C VAL A 8 10.42 -12.22 -41.64
N VAL A 9 11.08 -12.47 -42.77
CA VAL A 9 10.51 -13.21 -43.91
C VAL A 9 11.18 -14.58 -44.08
N GLY A 10 10.41 -15.57 -44.55
CA GLY A 10 10.92 -16.93 -44.79
C GLY A 10 10.96 -17.85 -43.57
N HIS A 11 10.56 -17.35 -42.40
CA HIS A 11 10.57 -18.06 -41.11
C HIS A 11 9.20 -18.12 -40.45
N VAL A 12 8.13 -17.92 -41.23
CA VAL A 12 6.75 -17.95 -40.73
C VAL A 12 6.36 -19.40 -40.40
N ILE A 13 6.09 -19.66 -39.13
CA ILE A 13 5.64 -20.95 -38.60
C ILE A 13 4.16 -21.17 -38.91
N SER A 14 3.34 -20.13 -38.72
CA SER A 14 1.90 -20.15 -38.91
C SER A 14 1.39 -18.75 -39.19
N ALA A 15 0.33 -18.65 -39.99
CA ALA A 15 -0.36 -17.40 -40.29
C ALA A 15 -1.86 -17.57 -40.04
N ARG A 16 -2.48 -16.61 -39.36
CA ARG A 16 -3.92 -16.62 -39.08
C ARG A 16 -4.49 -15.22 -38.94
N ASP A 17 -5.81 -15.14 -39.04
CA ASP A 17 -6.58 -13.94 -38.78
C ASP A 17 -6.72 -13.73 -37.26
N VAL A 18 -6.50 -12.51 -36.79
CA VAL A 18 -6.62 -12.08 -35.38
C VAL A 18 -7.32 -10.72 -35.31
N ASP A 19 -7.85 -10.37 -34.14
CA ASP A 19 -8.55 -9.11 -33.90
C ASP A 19 -7.58 -7.95 -33.59
N ASN A 20 -6.38 -8.26 -33.08
CA ASN A 20 -5.35 -7.26 -32.78
C ASN A 20 -3.94 -7.86 -32.60
N ALA A 21 -2.93 -6.99 -32.47
CA ALA A 21 -1.53 -7.37 -32.29
C ALA A 21 -1.27 -8.17 -31.00
N VAL A 22 -2.08 -7.97 -29.95
CA VAL A 22 -1.93 -8.67 -28.67
C VAL A 22 -2.33 -10.13 -28.83
N GLU A 23 -3.43 -10.41 -29.53
CA GLU A 23 -3.83 -11.76 -29.91
C GLU A 23 -2.76 -12.45 -30.75
N CYS A 24 -2.12 -11.74 -31.70
CA CYS A 24 -0.99 -12.30 -32.43
C CYS A 24 0.20 -12.67 -31.51
N GLY A 25 0.46 -11.85 -30.49
CA GLY A 25 1.43 -12.17 -29.45
C GLY A 25 1.08 -13.43 -28.66
N TRP A 26 -0.19 -13.60 -28.27
CA TRP A 26 -0.67 -14.81 -27.62
C TRP A 26 -0.48 -16.05 -28.48
N GLU A 27 -0.72 -15.92 -29.79
CA GLU A 27 -0.52 -17.01 -30.73
C GLU A 27 0.93 -17.41 -30.91
N CYS A 28 1.84 -16.45 -30.82
CA CYS A 28 3.27 -16.73 -30.76
C CYS A 28 3.61 -17.47 -29.46
N LEU A 29 3.12 -17.00 -28.31
CA LEU A 29 3.41 -17.64 -27.02
C LEU A 29 2.89 -19.08 -26.89
N ARG A 30 1.85 -19.46 -27.63
CA ARG A 30 1.32 -20.83 -27.66
C ARG A 30 2.17 -21.81 -28.48
N ASP A 31 2.90 -21.36 -29.50
CA ASP A 31 3.78 -22.23 -30.30
C ASP A 31 5.20 -22.16 -29.74
N LYS A 32 5.69 -23.28 -29.20
CA LYS A 32 7.04 -23.38 -28.58
C LYS A 32 8.19 -22.99 -29.50
N ARG A 33 7.97 -22.97 -30.82
CA ARG A 33 8.99 -22.56 -31.80
C ARG A 33 9.01 -21.06 -32.02
N CYS A 34 7.97 -20.34 -31.61
CA CYS A 34 7.85 -18.93 -31.89
C CYS A 34 8.73 -18.08 -30.97
N VAL A 35 9.46 -17.15 -31.58
CA VAL A 35 10.33 -16.19 -30.89
C VAL A 35 10.08 -14.74 -31.35
N SER A 36 9.35 -14.55 -32.45
CA SER A 36 8.92 -13.23 -32.95
C SER A 36 7.65 -13.36 -33.80
N TYR A 37 6.97 -12.26 -34.12
CA TYR A 37 5.82 -12.29 -35.03
C TYR A 37 5.71 -11.01 -35.87
N ASN A 38 5.12 -11.12 -37.05
CA ASN A 38 4.76 -10.01 -37.92
C ASN A 38 3.24 -9.80 -37.86
N TYR A 39 2.82 -8.57 -37.64
CA TYR A 39 1.40 -8.22 -37.56
C TYR A 39 1.07 -7.16 -38.61
N GLN A 40 0.00 -7.40 -39.36
CA GLN A 40 -0.45 -6.53 -40.44
C GLN A 40 -1.92 -6.14 -40.22
N VAL A 41 -2.16 -4.84 -40.10
CA VAL A 41 -3.52 -4.30 -40.02
C VAL A 41 -4.18 -4.34 -41.40
N LYS A 42 -5.42 -4.85 -41.47
CA LYS A 42 -6.22 -4.82 -42.70
C LYS A 42 -7.47 -3.97 -42.54
N ILE A 43 -7.72 -3.13 -43.54
CA ILE A 43 -8.92 -2.30 -43.57
C ILE A 43 -10.10 -3.17 -44.03
N ASN A 44 -11.12 -3.31 -43.17
CA ASN A 44 -12.35 -4.09 -43.39
C ASN A 44 -12.17 -5.61 -43.51
N GLN A 45 -11.09 -6.16 -42.94
CA GLN A 45 -10.86 -7.60 -42.75
C GLN A 45 -10.18 -7.81 -41.40
N ASN A 46 -10.16 -9.03 -40.89
CA ASN A 46 -9.36 -9.36 -39.72
C ASN A 46 -7.88 -9.12 -40.00
N ASP A 47 -7.14 -8.74 -38.97
CA ASP A 47 -5.72 -8.47 -39.07
C ASP A 47 -4.94 -9.76 -39.25
N ILE A 48 -3.83 -9.69 -39.97
CA ILE A 48 -3.03 -10.88 -40.25
C ILE A 48 -1.90 -10.98 -39.22
N CYS A 49 -1.86 -12.12 -38.54
CA CYS A 49 -0.78 -12.52 -37.67
C CYS A 49 0.09 -13.59 -38.34
N GLU A 50 1.39 -13.34 -38.50
CA GLU A 50 2.40 -14.31 -38.96
C GLU A 50 3.42 -14.55 -37.85
N ILE A 51 3.41 -15.71 -37.19
CA ILE A 51 4.36 -16.04 -36.11
C ILE A 51 5.65 -16.66 -36.68
N ASN A 52 6.82 -16.37 -36.10
CA ASN A 52 8.13 -16.74 -36.65
C ASN A 52 9.04 -17.47 -35.64
N ASP A 53 9.88 -18.38 -36.14
CA ASP A 53 10.88 -19.12 -35.34
C ASP A 53 12.27 -18.47 -35.31
N GLN A 54 12.38 -17.26 -35.87
CA GLN A 54 13.59 -16.44 -35.86
C GLN A 54 13.29 -15.02 -35.40
N THR A 55 14.32 -14.31 -34.96
CA THR A 55 14.33 -12.91 -34.54
C THR A 55 15.26 -12.09 -35.46
N LYS A 56 15.19 -10.76 -35.38
CA LYS A 56 16.11 -9.86 -36.11
C LYS A 56 17.59 -10.12 -35.77
N SER A 57 17.87 -10.60 -34.55
CA SER A 57 19.21 -10.88 -34.07
C SER A 57 19.72 -12.26 -34.51
N THR A 58 18.83 -13.26 -34.59
CA THR A 58 19.19 -14.63 -35.00
C THR A 58 19.29 -14.80 -36.51
N LYS A 59 18.49 -14.06 -37.30
CA LYS A 59 18.57 -14.01 -38.77
C LYS A 59 18.49 -12.59 -39.34
N PRO A 60 19.58 -11.80 -39.22
CA PRO A 60 19.59 -10.40 -39.68
C PRO A 60 19.36 -10.22 -41.18
N THR A 61 19.75 -11.20 -42.02
CA THR A 61 19.56 -11.13 -43.49
C THR A 61 18.10 -11.24 -43.91
N ASP A 62 17.26 -11.81 -43.05
CA ASP A 62 15.86 -12.12 -43.36
C ASP A 62 14.91 -11.13 -42.67
N TYR A 63 15.48 -10.23 -41.86
CA TYR A 63 14.81 -9.05 -41.34
C TYR A 63 14.86 -7.93 -42.39
N GLN A 64 13.73 -7.71 -43.06
CA GLN A 64 13.64 -6.83 -44.22
C GLN A 64 12.55 -5.75 -44.01
N PRO A 65 12.71 -4.56 -44.61
CA PRO A 65 11.64 -3.57 -44.67
C PRO A 65 10.41 -4.14 -45.38
N LYS A 66 9.25 -4.08 -44.72
CA LYS A 66 7.95 -4.54 -45.23
C LYS A 66 6.89 -3.50 -44.86
N PRO A 67 6.58 -2.54 -45.75
CA PRO A 67 5.63 -1.47 -45.47
C PRO A 67 4.25 -1.98 -45.03
N GLY A 68 3.69 -1.39 -43.98
CA GLY A 68 2.38 -1.75 -43.43
C GLY A 68 2.38 -3.00 -42.54
N VAL A 69 3.56 -3.52 -42.18
CA VAL A 69 3.72 -4.65 -41.26
C VAL A 69 4.54 -4.21 -40.06
N THR A 70 4.10 -4.57 -38.86
CA THR A 70 4.81 -4.30 -37.61
C THR A 70 5.42 -5.59 -37.09
N TYR A 71 6.74 -5.59 -36.92
CA TYR A 71 7.50 -6.70 -36.34
C TYR A 71 7.54 -6.60 -34.81
N TYR A 72 7.35 -7.72 -34.13
CA TYR A 72 7.41 -7.85 -32.67
C TYR A 72 8.37 -8.96 -32.26
N GLU A 73 9.19 -8.72 -31.25
CA GLU A 73 10.15 -9.68 -30.70
C GLU A 73 9.87 -9.96 -29.22
N LEU A 74 9.87 -11.24 -28.85
CA LEU A 74 9.76 -11.70 -27.46
C LEU A 74 11.09 -11.50 -26.73
N MET A 75 11.05 -11.04 -25.48
CA MET A 75 12.27 -10.77 -24.70
C MET A 75 12.94 -12.08 -24.24
N SER A 76 14.25 -12.20 -24.48
CA SER A 76 15.04 -13.42 -24.28
C SER A 76 15.39 -13.78 -22.85
N ASP A 77 15.06 -12.93 -21.87
CA ASP A 77 15.36 -13.17 -20.44
C ASP A 77 14.23 -13.91 -19.69
N ILE A 78 13.26 -14.42 -20.43
CA ILE A 78 12.13 -15.19 -19.90
C ILE A 78 12.49 -16.68 -19.96
N GLY A 79 13.47 -17.08 -19.14
CA GLY A 79 13.91 -18.47 -19.02
C GLY A 79 12.83 -19.35 -18.40
N THR A 80 12.31 -20.32 -19.16
CA THR A 80 11.74 -21.64 -18.79
C THR A 80 10.72 -21.81 -17.64
N VAL A 81 10.44 -20.80 -16.82
CA VAL A 81 9.50 -20.83 -15.69
C VAL A 81 8.22 -20.05 -16.02
N SER A 82 8.24 -19.14 -17.01
CA SER A 82 7.07 -18.29 -17.31
C SER A 82 6.10 -18.82 -18.39
N GLN A 83 6.35 -19.97 -19.03
CA GLN A 83 5.35 -20.57 -19.94
C GLN A 83 4.13 -21.12 -19.19
N ALA A 84 4.17 -21.25 -17.86
CA ALA A 84 3.10 -21.81 -17.03
C ALA A 84 2.20 -20.76 -16.32
N VAL A 85 2.44 -19.45 -16.50
CA VAL A 85 1.94 -18.42 -15.56
C VAL A 85 0.92 -17.43 -16.18
N LEU A 86 0.38 -17.69 -17.38
CA LEU A 86 -0.64 -16.82 -18.01
C LEU A 86 -1.97 -17.52 -18.34
N VAL A 87 -2.19 -18.74 -17.86
CA VAL A 87 -3.43 -19.53 -18.14
C VAL A 87 -4.07 -20.11 -16.88
N SER A 88 -3.32 -20.27 -15.79
CA SER A 88 -3.79 -20.98 -14.60
C SER A 88 -4.80 -20.15 -13.80
N THR A 89 -5.92 -20.75 -13.39
CA THR A 89 -6.93 -20.11 -12.54
C THR A 89 -6.69 -20.33 -11.05
N SER A 90 -5.74 -21.20 -10.70
CA SER A 90 -5.37 -21.51 -9.32
C SER A 90 -3.93 -22.01 -9.22
N CYS A 91 -3.34 -21.93 -8.02
CA CYS A 91 -2.05 -22.56 -7.74
C CYS A 91 -2.06 -24.08 -7.95
N LYS A 92 -3.22 -24.74 -7.83
CA LYS A 92 -3.34 -26.18 -8.13
C LYS A 92 -3.16 -26.47 -9.62
N GLU A 93 -3.69 -25.60 -10.48
CA GLU A 93 -3.47 -25.70 -11.91
C GLU A 93 -2.03 -25.39 -12.28
N VAL A 94 -1.42 -24.36 -11.68
CA VAL A 94 0.03 -24.06 -11.81
C VAL A 94 0.86 -25.30 -11.50
N GLN A 95 0.54 -26.03 -10.42
CA GLN A 95 1.20 -27.26 -10.04
C GLN A 95 1.09 -28.34 -11.13
N SER A 96 -0.12 -28.53 -11.67
CA SER A 96 -0.38 -29.53 -12.72
C SER A 96 0.37 -29.24 -14.03
N LEU A 97 0.69 -27.97 -14.27
CA LEU A 97 1.45 -27.49 -15.44
C LEU A 97 2.97 -27.49 -15.19
N GLY A 98 3.42 -27.95 -14.03
CA GLY A 98 4.83 -28.13 -13.69
C GLY A 98 5.45 -27.02 -12.83
N GLY A 99 4.65 -26.06 -12.33
CA GLY A 99 5.11 -25.09 -11.32
C GLY A 99 5.16 -25.74 -9.94
N THR A 100 6.30 -26.32 -9.57
CA THR A 100 6.46 -27.08 -8.32
C THR A 100 7.12 -26.31 -7.19
N ASP A 101 7.57 -25.08 -7.45
CA ASP A 101 8.30 -24.27 -6.47
C ASP A 101 7.34 -23.34 -5.72
N ASP A 102 7.60 -23.12 -4.43
CA ASP A 102 6.90 -22.09 -3.66
C ASP A 102 7.32 -20.70 -4.17
N GLY A 103 6.37 -19.77 -4.29
CA GLY A 103 6.70 -18.43 -4.75
C GLY A 103 5.52 -17.65 -5.30
N GLU A 104 5.85 -16.52 -5.91
CA GLU A 104 4.86 -15.64 -6.54
C GLU A 104 4.52 -16.12 -7.95
N TYR A 105 3.22 -16.23 -8.23
CA TYR A 105 2.66 -16.61 -9.52
C TYR A 105 1.49 -15.70 -9.88
N SER A 106 1.26 -15.47 -11.16
CA SER A 106 0.04 -14.83 -11.65
C SER A 106 -1.01 -15.89 -11.98
N ILE A 107 -2.23 -15.69 -11.51
CA ILE A 107 -3.39 -16.53 -11.83
C ILE A 107 -4.54 -15.69 -12.37
N LYS A 108 -5.36 -16.30 -13.24
CA LYS A 108 -6.52 -15.68 -13.87
C LYS A 108 -7.78 -15.99 -13.05
N LEU A 109 -8.33 -15.00 -12.36
CA LEU A 109 -9.59 -15.15 -11.61
C LEU A 109 -10.84 -14.92 -12.49
N SER A 110 -10.70 -14.15 -13.57
CA SER A 110 -11.76 -13.94 -14.57
C SER A 110 -11.16 -13.58 -15.93
N GLU A 111 -11.99 -13.48 -16.97
CA GLU A 111 -11.55 -13.09 -18.32
C GLU A 111 -10.74 -11.78 -18.37
N SER A 112 -10.96 -10.88 -17.41
CA SER A 112 -10.28 -9.59 -17.30
C SER A 112 -9.47 -9.40 -16.01
N SER A 113 -9.45 -10.39 -15.10
CA SER A 113 -8.77 -10.30 -13.81
C SER A 113 -7.61 -11.28 -13.72
N ILE A 114 -6.40 -10.74 -13.74
CA ILE A 114 -5.15 -11.46 -13.42
C ILE A 114 -4.63 -10.88 -12.11
N VAL A 115 -4.42 -11.75 -11.13
CA VAL A 115 -3.94 -11.37 -9.80
C VAL A 115 -2.61 -12.08 -9.52
N SER A 116 -1.71 -11.40 -8.82
CA SER A 116 -0.51 -12.05 -8.27
C SER A 116 -0.85 -12.73 -6.95
N VAL A 117 -0.44 -13.98 -6.79
CA VAL A 117 -0.64 -14.79 -5.59
C VAL A 117 0.65 -15.46 -5.19
N TYR A 118 0.76 -15.81 -3.91
CA TYR A 118 1.78 -16.76 -3.47
C TYR A 118 1.22 -18.17 -3.56
N CYS A 119 1.86 -19.01 -4.37
CA CYS A 119 1.58 -20.44 -4.40
C CYS A 119 2.50 -21.17 -3.43
N ASP A 120 1.89 -21.92 -2.53
CA ASP A 120 2.57 -22.94 -1.74
C ASP A 120 2.34 -24.31 -2.42
N GLN A 121 3.42 -24.80 -3.01
CA GLN A 121 3.52 -26.02 -3.79
C GLN A 121 4.15 -27.18 -3.01
N THR A 122 4.67 -26.92 -1.82
CA THR A 122 5.39 -27.92 -1.02
C THR A 122 4.57 -28.46 0.17
N THR A 123 3.68 -27.65 0.75
CA THR A 123 2.88 -28.04 1.92
C THR A 123 1.77 -29.01 1.55
N ASP A 124 1.72 -30.16 2.22
CA ASP A 124 0.65 -31.17 2.10
C ASP A 124 0.23 -31.52 0.65
N GLY A 125 1.21 -31.75 -0.22
CA GLY A 125 0.97 -32.08 -1.62
C GLY A 125 0.70 -30.88 -2.54
N GLY A 126 0.76 -29.66 -2.00
CA GLY A 126 0.84 -28.40 -2.74
C GLY A 126 -0.40 -28.02 -3.56
N GLY A 127 -0.25 -26.88 -4.25
CA GLY A 127 -1.31 -26.23 -5.02
C GLY A 127 -2.15 -25.27 -4.19
N TRP A 128 -1.64 -24.86 -3.01
CA TRP A 128 -2.31 -23.92 -2.13
C TRP A 128 -2.09 -22.49 -2.64
N THR A 129 -3.19 -21.73 -2.70
CA THR A 129 -3.13 -20.28 -2.94
C THR A 129 -3.17 -19.59 -1.58
N VAL A 130 -2.10 -18.90 -1.21
CA VAL A 130 -2.02 -18.22 0.09
C VAL A 130 -2.87 -16.95 0.02
N ILE A 131 -3.91 -16.86 0.85
CA ILE A 131 -4.83 -15.71 0.90
C ILE A 131 -4.48 -14.71 2.01
N GLN A 132 -3.74 -15.16 3.02
CA GLN A 132 -3.28 -14.36 4.13
C GLN A 132 -1.97 -14.95 4.64
N ARG A 133 -1.00 -14.08 4.92
CA ARG A 133 0.25 -14.46 5.56
C ARG A 133 0.64 -13.42 6.59
N ARG A 134 1.06 -13.90 7.76
CA ARG A 134 1.56 -13.08 8.87
C ARG A 134 2.81 -13.71 9.43
N GLN A 135 3.96 -13.30 8.92
CA GLN A 135 5.27 -13.75 9.36
C GLN A 135 5.87 -12.76 10.36
N SER A 136 5.51 -11.48 10.26
CA SER A 136 6.01 -10.45 11.15
C SER A 136 4.92 -9.40 11.41
N PRO A 137 4.51 -9.18 12.67
CA PRO A 137 3.46 -8.21 12.99
C PRO A 137 3.83 -6.75 12.65
N TYR A 138 5.03 -6.50 12.13
CA TYR A 138 5.60 -5.19 11.87
C TYR A 138 5.74 -4.83 10.39
N LEU A 139 5.56 -5.79 9.46
CA LEU A 139 5.71 -5.53 8.03
C LEU A 139 4.46 -4.89 7.42
N VAL A 140 3.28 -5.35 7.84
CA VAL A 140 2.00 -4.87 7.33
C VAL A 140 0.99 -4.78 8.47
N SER A 141 0.41 -3.58 8.67
CA SER A 141 -0.71 -3.40 9.59
C SER A 141 -1.98 -4.05 9.04
N PHE A 142 -2.66 -4.85 9.87
CA PHE A 142 -3.97 -5.46 9.58
C PHE A 142 -5.13 -4.67 10.23
N ASN A 143 -4.85 -3.57 10.93
CA ASN A 143 -5.88 -2.64 11.39
C ASN A 143 -6.28 -1.72 10.21
N ARG A 144 -7.13 -2.24 9.31
CA ARG A 144 -7.45 -1.66 7.99
C ARG A 144 -8.96 -1.57 7.77
N GLY A 145 -9.38 -0.64 6.92
CA GLY A 145 -10.80 -0.40 6.62
C GLY A 145 -11.42 -1.39 5.63
N TRP A 146 -12.73 -1.29 5.40
CA TRP A 146 -13.51 -2.20 4.55
C TRP A 146 -12.98 -2.29 3.12
N VAL A 147 -12.67 -1.14 2.52
CA VAL A 147 -12.21 -1.05 1.13
C VAL A 147 -10.84 -1.72 0.97
N GLU A 148 -9.95 -1.56 1.95
CA GLU A 148 -8.63 -2.21 1.95
C GLU A 148 -8.80 -3.73 2.07
N TYR A 149 -9.67 -4.22 2.95
CA TYR A 149 -9.97 -5.65 3.03
C TYR A 149 -10.68 -6.21 1.80
N GLN A 150 -11.49 -5.40 1.11
CA GLN A 150 -12.13 -5.77 -0.15
C GLN A 150 -11.11 -5.94 -1.29
N GLY A 151 -10.20 -4.97 -1.46
CA GLY A 151 -9.20 -4.96 -2.55
C GLY A 151 -7.90 -5.71 -2.25
N GLY A 152 -7.62 -5.98 -0.97
CA GLY A 152 -6.36 -6.58 -0.52
C GLY A 152 -5.29 -5.53 -0.20
N PHE A 153 -4.28 -5.95 0.56
CA PHE A 153 -3.15 -5.11 0.97
C PHE A 153 -1.94 -5.95 1.35
N GLY A 154 -0.76 -5.32 1.38
CA GLY A 154 0.51 -5.97 1.70
C GLY A 154 1.23 -6.52 0.47
N ASN A 155 2.15 -7.46 0.69
CA ASN A 155 2.95 -8.07 -0.37
C ASN A 155 2.84 -9.61 -0.31
N VAL A 156 2.48 -10.25 -1.41
CA VAL A 156 2.28 -11.70 -1.50
C VAL A 156 3.52 -12.53 -1.11
N SER A 157 4.71 -11.95 -1.28
CA SER A 157 5.97 -12.55 -0.85
C SER A 157 6.28 -12.38 0.64
N SER A 158 5.49 -11.60 1.39
CA SER A 158 5.63 -11.39 2.85
C SER A 158 4.28 -11.35 3.58
N ASP A 159 3.99 -10.32 4.38
CA ASP A 159 2.73 -10.18 5.10
C ASP A 159 1.68 -9.52 4.19
N PHE A 160 0.49 -10.13 4.07
CA PHE A 160 -0.57 -9.60 3.20
C PHE A 160 -1.95 -10.20 3.50
N TRP A 161 -2.96 -9.53 2.93
CA TRP A 161 -4.32 -10.01 2.73
C TRP A 161 -4.66 -9.92 1.24
N LEU A 162 -5.11 -11.03 0.63
CA LEU A 162 -5.34 -11.10 -0.82
C LEU A 162 -6.50 -10.22 -1.31
N GLY A 163 -7.43 -9.88 -0.41
CA GLY A 163 -8.62 -9.11 -0.73
C GLY A 163 -9.86 -9.99 -0.84
N ASN A 164 -10.96 -9.56 -0.21
CA ASN A 164 -12.18 -10.34 -0.13
C ASN A 164 -12.83 -10.57 -1.50
N GLU A 165 -12.68 -9.65 -2.46
CA GLU A 165 -13.18 -9.86 -3.82
C GLU A 165 -12.44 -11.03 -4.50
N ASN A 166 -11.11 -11.05 -4.38
CA ASN A 166 -10.29 -12.12 -4.94
C ASN A 166 -10.58 -13.47 -4.25
N ILE A 167 -10.74 -13.46 -2.92
CA ILE A 167 -11.09 -14.66 -2.15
C ILE A 167 -12.49 -15.17 -2.52
N HIS A 168 -13.44 -14.27 -2.81
CA HIS A 168 -14.77 -14.64 -3.28
C HIS A 168 -14.69 -15.34 -4.63
N LEU A 169 -14.00 -14.74 -5.61
CA LEU A 169 -13.80 -15.32 -6.93
C LEU A 169 -13.07 -16.68 -6.89
N LEU A 170 -12.14 -16.86 -5.94
CA LEU A 170 -11.42 -18.11 -5.74
C LEU A 170 -12.27 -19.22 -5.10
N SER A 171 -13.29 -18.86 -4.32
CA SER A 171 -14.06 -19.80 -3.50
C SER A 171 -15.53 -19.95 -3.92
N HIS A 172 -15.96 -19.24 -4.96
CA HIS A 172 -17.31 -19.26 -5.51
C HIS A 172 -17.28 -19.42 -7.04
N PRO A 173 -18.23 -20.13 -7.68
CA PRO A 173 -19.39 -20.83 -7.10
C PRO A 173 -19.07 -22.20 -6.51
N THR A 174 -17.89 -22.76 -6.80
CA THR A 174 -17.49 -24.07 -6.32
C THR A 174 -16.71 -23.95 -5.01
N PRO A 175 -17.16 -24.59 -3.92
CA PRO A 175 -16.40 -24.61 -2.67
C PRO A 175 -15.00 -25.17 -2.87
N VAL A 176 -14.04 -24.54 -2.19
CA VAL A 176 -12.63 -24.96 -2.19
C VAL A 176 -12.23 -25.42 -0.80
N LYS A 177 -11.13 -26.15 -0.70
CA LYS A 177 -10.55 -26.51 0.59
C LYS A 177 -9.73 -25.33 1.13
N ILE A 178 -9.89 -24.98 2.40
CA ILE A 178 -9.07 -23.98 3.09
C ILE A 178 -8.26 -24.64 4.21
N ARG A 179 -7.03 -24.17 4.38
CA ARG A 179 -6.09 -24.61 5.42
C ARG A 179 -5.57 -23.40 6.18
N PHE A 180 -5.57 -23.50 7.51
CA PHE A 180 -5.00 -22.54 8.44
C PHE A 180 -3.78 -23.17 9.08
N GLU A 181 -2.68 -22.44 9.13
CA GLU A 181 -1.44 -22.88 9.77
C GLU A 181 -1.00 -21.85 10.81
N LEU A 182 -0.64 -22.33 11.99
CA LEU A 182 -0.22 -21.50 13.11
C LEU A 182 1.10 -22.03 13.66
N GLU A 183 2.01 -21.11 13.95
CA GLU A 183 3.25 -21.40 14.66
C GLU A 183 3.28 -20.59 15.97
N ALA A 184 3.46 -21.28 17.09
CA ALA A 184 3.64 -20.66 18.39
C ALA A 184 5.10 -20.20 18.58
N SER A 185 5.33 -19.25 19.49
CA SER A 185 6.68 -18.72 19.80
C SER A 185 7.70 -19.78 20.24
N GLY A 186 7.25 -20.96 20.67
CA GLY A 186 8.10 -22.12 20.97
C GLY A 186 8.39 -23.04 19.79
N GLY A 187 8.04 -22.64 18.56
CA GLY A 187 8.20 -23.44 17.33
C GLY A 187 7.19 -24.58 17.18
N GLN A 188 6.18 -24.65 18.05
CA GLN A 188 5.10 -25.63 17.91
C GLN A 188 4.19 -25.20 16.76
N GLN A 189 3.97 -26.10 15.81
CA GLN A 189 3.12 -25.87 14.65
C GLN A 189 1.81 -26.64 14.76
N GLY A 190 0.73 -26.04 14.29
CA GLY A 190 -0.58 -26.66 14.20
C GLY A 190 -1.32 -26.21 12.95
N TYR A 191 -2.24 -27.04 12.47
CA TYR A 191 -3.07 -26.74 11.33
C TYR A 191 -4.53 -27.15 11.54
N ALA A 192 -5.42 -26.46 10.82
CA ALA A 192 -6.85 -26.74 10.73
C ALA A 192 -7.27 -26.65 9.26
N GLU A 193 -8.12 -27.58 8.80
CA GLU A 193 -8.63 -27.61 7.43
C GLU A 193 -10.14 -27.72 7.41
N TYR A 194 -10.74 -27.17 6.36
CA TYR A 194 -12.15 -27.31 6.06
C TYR A 194 -12.30 -27.65 4.58
N GLU A 195 -12.93 -28.80 4.29
CA GLU A 195 -13.10 -29.30 2.91
C GLU A 195 -13.97 -28.38 2.03
N ASN A 196 -14.93 -27.68 2.63
CA ASN A 196 -15.76 -26.72 1.91
C ASN A 196 -15.64 -25.35 2.55
N PHE A 197 -15.00 -24.43 1.84
CA PHE A 197 -14.89 -23.02 2.14
C PHE A 197 -15.42 -22.18 0.99
N THR A 198 -16.32 -21.25 1.32
CA THR A 198 -16.76 -20.16 0.44
C THR A 198 -16.88 -18.87 1.24
N ILE A 199 -16.67 -17.74 0.59
CA ILE A 199 -17.25 -16.47 1.06
C ILE A 199 -18.29 -15.96 0.06
N SER A 200 -19.35 -15.33 0.55
CA SER A 200 -20.34 -14.68 -0.33
C SER A 200 -19.77 -13.42 -1.00
N GLU A 201 -20.51 -12.88 -1.96
CA GLU A 201 -20.16 -11.63 -2.63
C GLU A 201 -20.33 -10.42 -1.67
N SER A 202 -19.92 -9.23 -2.12
CA SER A 202 -19.96 -8.01 -1.28
C SER A 202 -21.37 -7.63 -0.82
N SER A 203 -22.42 -8.07 -1.52
CA SER A 203 -23.84 -7.79 -1.20
C SER A 203 -24.29 -8.44 0.11
N ASP A 204 -23.68 -9.57 0.47
CA ASP A 204 -23.88 -10.26 1.76
C ASP A 204 -22.62 -10.16 2.64
N ASN A 205 -21.85 -9.08 2.47
CA ASN A 205 -20.71 -8.73 3.31
C ASN A 205 -19.68 -9.87 3.47
N TYR A 206 -19.40 -10.62 2.41
CA TYR A 206 -18.39 -11.70 2.42
C TYR A 206 -18.61 -12.75 3.51
N ARG A 207 -19.87 -13.16 3.71
CA ARG A 207 -20.25 -14.17 4.69
C ARG A 207 -19.47 -15.45 4.48
N ILE A 208 -18.79 -15.90 5.54
CA ILE A 208 -17.99 -17.13 5.51
C ILE A 208 -18.87 -18.38 5.68
N ASN A 209 -18.63 -19.40 4.87
CA ASN A 209 -19.22 -20.72 5.03
C ASN A 209 -18.12 -21.78 5.06
N LEU A 210 -18.11 -22.59 6.11
CA LEU A 210 -17.14 -23.65 6.36
C LEU A 210 -17.87 -24.97 6.65
N SER A 211 -17.33 -26.10 6.17
CA SER A 211 -17.72 -27.45 6.63
C SER A 211 -16.63 -28.49 6.32
N GLY A 212 -16.76 -29.70 6.90
CA GLY A 212 -15.79 -30.78 6.70
C GLY A 212 -14.46 -30.54 7.42
N TYR A 213 -14.53 -30.23 8.72
CA TYR A 213 -13.35 -29.95 9.54
C TYR A 213 -12.40 -31.16 9.66
N SER A 214 -11.09 -30.90 9.55
CA SER A 214 -10.03 -31.80 9.99
C SER A 214 -8.82 -31.01 10.49
N GLY A 215 -7.83 -31.67 11.10
CA GLY A 215 -6.60 -31.02 11.60
C GLY A 215 -6.27 -31.37 13.05
N ASN A 216 -5.14 -30.86 13.53
CA ASN A 216 -4.64 -31.10 14.89
C ASN A 216 -4.90 -29.93 15.86
N LEU A 217 -5.37 -28.79 15.35
CA LEU A 217 -5.91 -27.70 16.16
C LEU A 217 -7.35 -28.00 16.62
N GLY A 218 -7.95 -27.09 17.40
CA GLY A 218 -9.37 -27.13 17.73
C GLY A 218 -10.23 -26.52 16.61
N ASN A 219 -11.46 -27.00 16.46
CA ASN A 219 -12.43 -26.42 15.52
C ASN A 219 -13.02 -25.11 16.07
N SER A 220 -12.27 -24.01 15.98
CA SER A 220 -12.63 -22.73 16.61
C SER A 220 -13.75 -21.96 15.91
N PHE A 221 -14.06 -22.25 14.64
CA PHE A 221 -15.14 -21.57 13.91
C PHE A 221 -16.54 -22.04 14.35
N PHE A 222 -16.62 -23.19 15.02
CA PHE A 222 -17.85 -23.79 15.52
C PHE A 222 -17.81 -23.86 17.04
N SER A 223 -18.64 -23.04 17.69
CA SER A 223 -18.82 -23.09 19.13
C SER A 223 -20.17 -23.70 19.48
N SER A 224 -20.23 -24.44 20.59
CA SER A 224 -21.52 -24.86 21.18
C SER A 224 -22.32 -23.66 21.70
N HIS A 225 -21.68 -22.50 21.87
CA HIS A 225 -22.33 -21.26 22.27
C HIS A 225 -22.57 -20.37 21.05
N ILE A 226 -23.85 -20.05 20.79
CA ILE A 226 -24.27 -19.33 19.58
C ILE A 226 -23.59 -17.97 19.40
N TRP A 227 -23.18 -17.31 20.49
CA TRP A 227 -22.50 -16.01 20.47
C TRP A 227 -21.00 -16.08 20.12
N HIS A 228 -20.43 -17.28 20.03
CA HIS A 228 -19.01 -17.49 19.72
C HIS A 228 -18.81 -18.29 18.43
N THR A 229 -19.87 -18.59 17.70
CA THR A 229 -19.76 -19.21 16.38
C THR A 229 -19.35 -18.16 15.36
N GLN A 230 -18.35 -18.47 14.54
CA GLN A 230 -17.85 -17.57 13.49
C GLN A 230 -18.23 -18.06 12.09
N ASN A 231 -18.57 -19.34 11.94
CA ASN A 231 -19.14 -19.83 10.69
C ASN A 231 -20.50 -19.16 10.41
N ASN A 232 -20.79 -18.89 9.14
CA ASN A 232 -21.98 -18.19 8.66
C ASN A 232 -22.09 -16.72 9.10
N MET A 233 -21.01 -16.13 9.60
CA MET A 233 -20.95 -14.72 9.98
C MET A 233 -20.46 -13.84 8.81
N GLN A 234 -20.91 -12.59 8.80
CA GLN A 234 -20.45 -11.58 7.85
C GLN A 234 -19.08 -11.05 8.26
N PHE A 235 -18.28 -10.63 7.28
CA PHE A 235 -16.99 -10.01 7.53
C PHE A 235 -17.19 -8.62 8.13
N SER A 236 -16.37 -8.22 9.10
CA SER A 236 -16.44 -6.90 9.75
C SER A 236 -15.06 -6.24 9.76
N THR A 237 -15.03 -4.91 9.69
CA THR A 237 -13.83 -4.08 9.79
C THR A 237 -14.06 -2.94 10.79
N PRO A 238 -13.01 -2.24 11.28
CA PRO A 238 -13.16 -1.15 12.26
C PRO A 238 -14.12 -0.04 11.82
N ASP A 239 -14.21 0.20 10.52
CA ASP A 239 -15.08 1.19 9.87
C ASP A 239 -16.42 0.61 9.37
N ARG A 240 -16.63 -0.71 9.44
CA ARG A 240 -17.87 -1.36 9.01
C ARG A 240 -18.21 -2.57 9.89
N ASP A 241 -19.13 -2.34 10.81
CA ASP A 241 -19.64 -3.34 11.74
C ASP A 241 -20.75 -4.17 11.11
N ASN A 242 -20.46 -5.43 10.82
CA ASN A 242 -21.43 -6.43 10.36
C ASN A 242 -21.51 -7.63 11.32
N ASP A 243 -21.11 -7.45 12.58
CA ASP A 243 -21.15 -8.54 13.55
C ASP A 243 -22.57 -8.80 14.10
N ALA A 244 -22.74 -9.85 14.92
CA ALA A 244 -24.04 -10.19 15.52
C ALA A 244 -24.25 -9.57 16.91
N TYR A 245 -23.41 -8.64 17.35
CA TYR A 245 -23.46 -8.06 18.68
C TYR A 245 -24.38 -6.81 18.71
N PRO A 246 -25.47 -6.82 19.50
CA PRO A 246 -26.43 -5.72 19.51
C PRO A 246 -25.98 -4.46 20.29
N GLY A 247 -24.78 -4.45 20.88
CA GLY A 247 -24.31 -3.39 21.79
C GLY A 247 -23.39 -2.32 21.17
N GLY A 248 -23.23 -2.29 19.85
CA GLY A 248 -22.30 -1.40 19.15
C GLY A 248 -20.86 -1.90 19.17
N GLN A 249 -20.03 -1.28 18.32
CA GLN A 249 -18.66 -1.70 17.98
C GLN A 249 -17.85 -2.17 19.20
N CYS A 250 -17.37 -3.41 19.14
CA CYS A 250 -16.23 -3.82 19.96
C CYS A 250 -14.98 -3.11 19.41
N GLU A 251 -14.73 -1.92 19.97
CA GLU A 251 -13.62 -0.97 19.74
C GLU A 251 -14.08 0.37 19.15
N GLY A 252 -13.68 1.46 19.83
CA GLY A 252 -14.36 2.74 19.78
C GLY A 252 -14.06 3.61 18.55
N ASN A 253 -15.12 4.28 18.09
CA ASN A 253 -15.18 5.58 17.43
C ASN A 253 -14.10 5.92 16.39
N SER A 254 -14.50 5.91 15.11
CA SER A 254 -14.83 7.15 14.38
C SER A 254 -15.42 6.83 13.01
N VAL A 255 -16.58 7.42 12.72
CA VAL A 255 -17.20 7.44 11.39
C VAL A 255 -16.28 8.21 10.43
N VAL A 256 -15.69 7.52 9.46
CA VAL A 256 -14.92 8.16 8.37
C VAL A 256 -15.83 8.33 7.16
N THR A 257 -16.52 9.47 7.07
CA THR A 257 -17.05 9.97 5.81
C THR A 257 -15.94 10.71 5.07
N ASN A 258 -15.22 10.02 4.19
CA ASN A 258 -14.50 10.51 3.01
C ASN A 258 -13.55 9.40 2.52
N VAL A 259 -14.09 8.43 1.77
CA VAL A 259 -13.29 7.37 1.15
C VAL A 259 -12.63 7.95 -0.10
N LYS A 260 -11.30 7.99 -0.12
CA LYS A 260 -10.50 8.29 -1.31
C LYS A 260 -10.22 6.97 -2.02
N THR A 261 -10.64 6.83 -3.28
CA THR A 261 -10.38 5.61 -4.08
C THR A 261 -9.09 5.79 -4.88
N LEU A 262 -8.13 4.90 -4.67
CA LEU A 262 -6.85 4.87 -5.41
C LEU A 262 -7.00 3.97 -6.64
N MET A 263 -6.68 4.48 -7.84
CA MET A 263 -6.65 3.70 -9.07
C MET A 263 -5.26 3.85 -9.69
N SER A 264 -4.47 2.78 -9.76
CA SER A 264 -3.07 2.80 -10.21
C SER A 264 -2.87 2.09 -11.56
N CYS A 265 -2.06 2.71 -12.43
CA CYS A 265 -1.40 2.13 -13.60
C CYS A 265 -0.13 2.95 -13.93
N PRO A 266 0.83 2.40 -14.70
CA PRO A 266 2.13 3.03 -14.92
C PRO A 266 1.98 4.30 -15.79
N GLY A 267 2.06 5.47 -15.17
CA GLY A 267 2.24 6.75 -15.87
C GLY A 267 1.28 7.89 -15.53
N SER A 268 0.18 7.66 -14.81
CA SER A 268 -0.67 8.74 -14.27
C SER A 268 -1.65 8.20 -13.24
N GLU A 269 -1.56 8.66 -11.99
CA GLU A 269 -2.55 8.39 -10.94
C GLU A 269 -3.59 9.52 -10.92
N ALA A 270 -4.86 9.16 -10.84
CA ALA A 270 -5.97 10.11 -10.70
C ALA A 270 -6.88 9.71 -9.55
N TYR A 271 -7.28 10.71 -8.76
CA TYR A 271 -8.02 10.50 -7.52
C TYR A 271 -9.44 11.02 -7.63
N PHE A 272 -10.38 10.20 -7.19
CA PHE A 272 -11.79 10.56 -7.11
C PHE A 272 -12.27 10.50 -5.65
N THR A 273 -12.99 11.54 -5.24
CA THR A 273 -13.81 11.50 -4.03
C THR A 273 -15.21 11.03 -4.39
N THR A 274 -15.89 10.33 -3.48
CA THR A 274 -17.16 9.67 -3.80
C THR A 274 -18.23 9.98 -2.77
N GLU A 275 -19.47 10.16 -3.21
CA GLU A 275 -20.62 10.40 -2.34
C GLU A 275 -21.84 9.62 -2.86
N THR A 276 -22.46 8.80 -2.02
CA THR A 276 -23.63 8.00 -2.39
C THR A 276 -24.93 8.80 -2.32
N ASP A 277 -25.93 8.35 -3.07
CA ASP A 277 -27.28 8.93 -3.14
C ASP A 277 -27.33 10.39 -3.59
N HIS A 278 -26.35 10.81 -4.38
CA HIS A 278 -26.22 12.16 -4.90
C HIS A 278 -25.75 12.15 -6.35
N ALA A 279 -26.07 13.23 -7.07
CA ALA A 279 -25.63 13.42 -8.45
C ALA A 279 -25.58 14.90 -8.82
N VAL A 280 -24.71 15.25 -9.77
CA VAL A 280 -24.80 16.52 -10.50
C VAL A 280 -25.76 16.33 -11.68
N VAL A 281 -26.82 17.12 -11.76
CA VAL A 281 -27.85 17.02 -12.81
C VAL A 281 -27.80 18.20 -13.77
N GLY A 282 -28.12 17.95 -15.05
CA GLY A 282 -28.16 18.99 -16.09
C GLY A 282 -26.81 19.34 -16.73
N HIS A 283 -25.73 18.68 -16.30
CA HIS A 283 -24.34 18.90 -16.76
C HIS A 283 -23.69 17.64 -17.34
N VAL A 284 -24.50 16.66 -17.74
CA VAL A 284 -24.02 15.40 -18.33
C VAL A 284 -23.47 15.67 -19.73
N ILE A 285 -22.16 15.45 -19.90
CA ILE A 285 -21.44 15.59 -21.18
C ILE A 285 -21.69 14.38 -22.06
N SER A 286 -21.65 13.18 -21.47
CA SER A 286 -21.83 11.91 -22.16
C SER A 286 -22.36 10.87 -21.19
N ALA A 287 -23.24 10.00 -21.69
CA ALA A 287 -23.77 8.87 -20.95
C ALA A 287 -23.49 7.58 -21.72
N CYS A 288 -23.08 6.54 -21.01
CA CYS A 288 -22.78 5.24 -21.61
C CYS A 288 -22.93 4.11 -20.59
N ASP A 289 -23.10 2.91 -21.12
CA ASP A 289 -23.06 1.69 -20.33
C ASP A 289 -21.61 1.33 -19.99
N VAL A 290 -21.39 0.89 -18.75
CA VAL A 290 -20.11 0.47 -18.19
C VAL A 290 -20.30 -0.76 -17.29
N ASP A 291 -19.24 -1.52 -17.07
CA ASP A 291 -19.28 -2.69 -16.20
C ASP A 291 -19.14 -2.30 -14.72
N ASN A 292 -18.36 -1.24 -14.43
CA ASN A 292 -18.14 -0.77 -13.06
C ASN A 292 -17.80 0.74 -13.01
N ALA A 293 -17.71 1.29 -11.80
CA ALA A 293 -17.38 2.69 -11.58
C ALA A 293 -15.96 3.07 -12.04
N ILE A 294 -15.02 2.11 -12.07
CA ILE A 294 -13.64 2.33 -12.52
C ILE A 294 -13.63 2.66 -14.02
N GLU A 295 -14.37 1.91 -14.82
CA GLU A 295 -14.52 2.19 -16.26
C GLU A 295 -15.16 3.56 -16.51
N CYS A 296 -16.13 3.95 -15.67
CA CYS A 296 -16.70 5.30 -15.72
C CYS A 296 -15.67 6.39 -15.40
N GLY A 297 -14.82 6.14 -14.39
CA GLY A 297 -13.67 6.97 -14.05
C GLY A 297 -12.71 7.14 -15.23
N TRP A 298 -12.35 6.06 -15.93
CA TRP A 298 -11.49 6.13 -17.12
C TRP A 298 -12.09 6.97 -18.24
N LYS A 299 -13.40 6.86 -18.48
CA LYS A 299 -14.09 7.69 -19.48
C LYS A 299 -14.07 9.17 -19.07
N CYS A 300 -14.18 9.46 -17.78
CA CYS A 300 -13.99 10.82 -17.28
C CYS A 300 -12.55 11.32 -17.51
N LEU A 301 -11.53 10.52 -17.18
CA LEU A 301 -10.12 10.91 -17.34
C LEU A 301 -9.69 11.11 -18.80
N THR A 302 -10.36 10.45 -19.74
CA THR A 302 -10.05 10.54 -21.17
C THR A 302 -10.76 11.72 -21.85
N ASP A 303 -11.90 12.18 -21.34
CA ASP A 303 -12.56 13.40 -21.84
C ASP A 303 -12.11 14.63 -21.04
N LYS A 304 -11.36 15.52 -21.69
CA LYS A 304 -10.78 16.74 -21.08
C LYS A 304 -11.80 17.69 -20.45
N ARG A 305 -13.10 17.53 -20.74
CA ARG A 305 -14.16 18.36 -20.18
C ARG A 305 -14.72 17.77 -18.90
N CYS A 306 -14.44 16.50 -18.60
CA CYS A 306 -14.97 15.83 -17.43
C CYS A 306 -14.21 16.23 -16.16
N VAL A 307 -14.96 16.58 -15.12
CA VAL A 307 -14.44 16.89 -13.78
C VAL A 307 -15.18 16.12 -12.68
N SER A 308 -16.31 15.48 -13.01
CA SER A 308 -17.02 14.55 -12.11
C SER A 308 -17.85 13.57 -12.94
N TYR A 309 -18.37 12.51 -12.33
CA TYR A 309 -19.32 11.60 -12.99
C TYR A 309 -20.34 11.04 -12.00
N ASN A 310 -21.51 10.68 -12.50
CA ASN A 310 -22.53 9.95 -11.77
C ASN A 310 -22.53 8.49 -12.24
N TYR A 311 -22.54 7.56 -11.29
CA TYR A 311 -22.55 6.13 -11.57
C TYR A 311 -23.78 5.49 -10.93
N GLN A 312 -24.55 4.75 -11.72
CA GLN A 312 -25.76 4.08 -11.28
C GLN A 312 -25.69 2.58 -11.56
N VAL A 313 -25.88 1.78 -10.53
CA VAL A 313 -26.00 0.33 -10.67
C VAL A 313 -27.41 -0.02 -11.14
N LYS A 314 -27.51 -0.84 -12.20
CA LYS A 314 -28.78 -1.33 -12.74
C LYS A 314 -28.89 -2.83 -12.54
N ILE A 315 -30.06 -3.30 -12.12
CA ILE A 315 -30.32 -4.73 -11.94
C ILE A 315 -30.65 -5.34 -13.31
N ASN A 316 -29.90 -6.36 -13.73
CA ASN A 316 -30.05 -7.09 -15.01
C ASN A 316 -29.82 -6.25 -16.29
N GLN A 317 -29.09 -5.14 -16.18
CA GLN A 317 -28.63 -4.30 -17.29
C GLN A 317 -27.23 -3.78 -16.97
N ASN A 318 -26.51 -3.28 -17.96
CA ASN A 318 -25.22 -2.64 -17.72
C ASN A 318 -25.39 -1.40 -16.84
N ASN A 319 -24.36 -1.10 -16.04
CA ASN A 319 -24.36 0.04 -15.14
C ASN A 319 -24.26 1.33 -15.96
N ILE A 320 -24.93 2.38 -15.50
CA ILE A 320 -24.98 3.65 -16.24
C ILE A 320 -23.90 4.56 -15.70
N CYS A 321 -23.06 5.05 -16.61
CA CYS A 321 -22.07 6.09 -16.38
C CYS A 321 -22.51 7.39 -17.06
N GLU A 322 -22.63 8.47 -16.29
CA GLU A 322 -22.91 9.83 -16.78
C GLU A 322 -21.73 10.75 -16.39
N ILE A 323 -20.85 11.09 -17.32
CA ILE A 323 -19.73 12.01 -17.06
C ILE A 323 -20.18 13.48 -17.14
N ASN A 324 -19.66 14.35 -16.28
CA ASN A 324 -20.12 15.74 -16.10
C ASN A 324 -18.99 16.77 -16.20
N ASP A 325 -19.32 17.97 -16.68
CA ASP A 325 -18.38 19.12 -16.79
C ASP A 325 -18.43 20.07 -15.59
N GLN A 326 -19.16 19.68 -14.54
CA GLN A 326 -19.28 20.44 -13.30
C GLN A 326 -19.09 19.53 -12.09
N THR A 327 -18.73 20.11 -10.95
CA THR A 327 -18.59 19.45 -9.67
C THR A 327 -19.58 20.01 -8.65
N LYS A 328 -19.66 19.39 -7.46
CA LYS A 328 -20.47 19.89 -6.35
C LYS A 328 -20.04 21.29 -5.87
N SER A 329 -18.76 21.63 -6.05
CA SER A 329 -18.21 22.93 -5.71
C SER A 329 -18.43 23.97 -6.83
N THR A 330 -18.36 23.59 -8.11
CA THR A 330 -18.56 24.55 -9.22
C THR A 330 -20.03 24.87 -9.49
N LYS A 331 -20.97 23.93 -9.25
CA LYS A 331 -22.42 24.14 -9.38
C LYS A 331 -23.23 23.54 -8.22
N PRO A 332 -23.19 24.17 -7.03
CA PRO A 332 -23.87 23.64 -5.84
C PRO A 332 -25.40 23.51 -5.97
N THR A 333 -26.06 24.32 -6.81
CA THR A 333 -27.52 24.26 -7.00
C THR A 333 -27.99 23.03 -7.76
N ASP A 334 -27.08 22.46 -8.56
CA ASP A 334 -27.36 21.36 -9.48
C ASP A 334 -26.82 20.03 -8.92
N TYR A 335 -26.10 20.08 -7.80
CA TYR A 335 -25.80 18.94 -6.95
C TYR A 335 -27.02 18.60 -6.09
N GLN A 336 -27.70 17.50 -6.41
CA GLN A 336 -29.00 17.15 -5.86
C GLN A 336 -28.97 15.71 -5.30
N PRO A 337 -29.69 15.42 -4.20
CA PRO A 337 -29.92 14.06 -3.75
C PRO A 337 -30.59 13.22 -4.84
N LYS A 338 -30.00 12.08 -5.20
CA LYS A 338 -30.49 11.15 -6.22
C LYS A 338 -30.27 9.72 -5.73
N PRO A 339 -31.27 9.10 -5.07
CA PRO A 339 -31.13 7.78 -4.48
C PRO A 339 -30.70 6.71 -5.50
N GLY A 340 -29.75 5.85 -5.11
CA GLY A 340 -29.23 4.77 -5.95
C GLY A 340 -28.21 5.21 -7.00
N VAL A 341 -27.71 6.45 -6.91
CA VAL A 341 -26.63 6.98 -7.76
C VAL A 341 -25.47 7.40 -6.88
N THR A 342 -24.26 7.03 -7.28
CA THR A 342 -23.02 7.42 -6.61
C THR A 342 -22.33 8.49 -7.44
N TYR A 343 -22.10 9.65 -6.83
CA TYR A 343 -21.36 10.77 -7.41
C TYR A 343 -19.86 10.59 -7.16
N TYR A 344 -19.05 10.85 -8.18
CA TYR A 344 -17.60 10.80 -8.14
C TYR A 344 -17.03 12.12 -8.65
N GLU A 345 -16.18 12.77 -7.87
CA GLU A 345 -15.54 14.04 -8.24
C GLU A 345 -14.05 13.83 -8.42
N LEU A 346 -13.54 14.22 -9.58
CA LEU A 346 -12.11 14.29 -9.81
C LEU A 346 -11.55 15.34 -8.87
N MET A 347 -10.56 14.98 -8.07
CA MET A 347 -9.89 15.96 -7.20
C MET A 347 -9.22 17.01 -8.11
N SER A 348 -9.83 18.20 -8.19
CA SER A 348 -9.51 19.22 -9.19
C SER A 348 -8.21 20.00 -8.95
N ASP A 349 -7.39 19.59 -8.00
CA ASP A 349 -6.06 20.20 -7.76
C ASP A 349 -4.93 19.51 -8.55
N ILE A 350 -5.29 18.67 -9.53
CA ILE A 350 -4.37 17.94 -10.42
C ILE A 350 -4.23 18.69 -11.75
N GLY A 351 -3.97 19.99 -11.70
CA GLY A 351 -4.06 20.88 -12.87
C GLY A 351 -3.06 22.03 -12.86
N THR A 352 -1.83 21.80 -12.38
CA THR A 352 -0.57 22.55 -12.69
C THR A 352 0.61 22.14 -11.80
N VAL A 353 0.44 21.24 -10.82
CA VAL A 353 1.49 20.91 -9.81
C VAL A 353 2.12 19.50 -9.98
N SER A 354 1.61 18.61 -10.83
CA SER A 354 1.97 17.18 -10.83
C SER A 354 2.96 16.71 -11.91
N GLN A 355 4.11 17.37 -12.05
CA GLN A 355 5.33 16.63 -12.42
C GLN A 355 6.43 16.75 -11.36
N ALA A 356 6.23 17.60 -10.35
CA ALA A 356 7.25 17.86 -9.36
C ALA A 356 6.96 17.15 -8.03
N VAL A 357 5.70 17.07 -7.58
CA VAL A 357 5.41 16.61 -6.21
C VAL A 357 5.55 15.08 -6.02
N LEU A 358 5.33 14.26 -7.06
CA LEU A 358 5.57 12.79 -7.05
C LEU A 358 7.06 12.39 -7.05
N VAL A 359 7.97 13.36 -7.08
CA VAL A 359 9.43 13.16 -7.06
C VAL A 359 10.06 13.73 -5.77
N SER A 360 9.27 14.36 -4.91
CA SER A 360 9.79 15.08 -3.75
C SER A 360 10.38 14.12 -2.72
N THR A 361 11.65 14.30 -2.40
CA THR A 361 12.38 13.51 -1.40
C THR A 361 12.24 14.06 0.02
N SER A 362 11.70 15.27 0.18
CA SER A 362 11.50 15.91 1.47
C SER A 362 10.38 16.95 1.43
N CYS A 363 9.89 17.36 2.60
CA CYS A 363 8.92 18.46 2.70
C CYS A 363 9.51 19.79 2.23
N LYS A 364 10.84 19.95 2.25
CA LYS A 364 11.51 21.14 1.70
C LYS A 364 11.38 21.20 0.19
N GLU A 365 11.48 20.05 -0.48
CA GLU A 365 11.26 19.96 -1.91
C GLU A 365 9.78 20.19 -2.25
N VAL A 366 8.85 19.58 -1.51
CA VAL A 366 7.40 19.86 -1.62
C VAL A 366 7.13 21.37 -1.56
N GLN A 367 7.76 22.07 -0.62
CA GLN A 367 7.64 23.52 -0.49
C GLN A 367 8.12 24.27 -1.74
N SER A 368 9.29 23.89 -2.26
CA SER A 368 9.87 24.51 -3.46
C SER A 368 9.02 24.33 -4.71
N LEU A 369 8.16 23.30 -4.68
CA LEU A 369 7.25 22.93 -5.75
C LEU A 369 5.84 23.49 -5.58
N GLY A 370 5.65 24.34 -4.56
CA GLY A 370 4.40 25.07 -4.33
C GLY A 370 3.47 24.46 -3.28
N GLY A 371 3.86 23.37 -2.61
CA GLY A 371 3.13 22.84 -1.45
C GLY A 371 3.39 23.68 -0.21
N THR A 372 2.56 24.69 0.02
CA THR A 372 2.75 25.67 1.11
C THR A 372 1.90 25.41 2.35
N ASP A 373 1.01 24.43 2.32
CA ASP A 373 0.09 24.16 3.41
C ASP A 373 0.65 23.12 4.38
N ASP A 374 0.40 23.29 5.67
CA ASP A 374 0.70 22.26 6.67
C ASP A 374 -0.24 21.07 6.46
N GLY A 375 0.28 19.85 6.52
CA GLY A 375 -0.56 18.67 6.34
C GLY A 375 0.20 17.42 5.97
N GLU A 376 -0.57 16.40 5.60
CA GLU A 376 -0.04 15.12 5.15
C GLU A 376 0.36 15.18 3.68
N TYR A 377 1.60 14.78 3.39
CA TYR A 377 2.15 14.68 2.04
C TYR A 377 2.86 13.34 1.86
N SER A 378 3.02 12.92 0.61
CA SER A 378 3.83 11.75 0.27
C SER A 378 5.20 12.19 -0.21
N ILE A 379 6.26 11.58 0.32
CA ILE A 379 7.64 11.82 -0.11
C ILE A 379 8.33 10.50 -0.49
N LYS A 380 9.27 10.56 -1.43
CA LYS A 380 10.05 9.42 -1.91
C LYS A 380 11.35 9.30 -1.12
N LEU A 381 11.49 8.24 -0.32
CA LEU A 381 12.74 7.94 0.41
C LEU A 381 13.74 7.17 -0.44
N SER A 382 13.25 6.36 -1.39
CA SER A 382 14.07 5.59 -2.33
C SER A 382 13.28 5.27 -3.60
N GLU A 383 13.93 4.68 -4.61
CA GLU A 383 13.28 4.26 -5.87
C GLU A 383 12.05 3.35 -5.68
N SER A 384 11.97 2.64 -4.56
CA SER A 384 10.87 1.72 -4.23
C SER A 384 10.15 2.06 -2.93
N SER A 385 10.43 3.22 -2.31
CA SER A 385 9.86 3.60 -1.01
C SER A 385 9.25 5.00 -1.07
N ILE A 386 7.92 5.05 -0.96
CA ILE A 386 7.15 6.27 -0.75
C ILE A 386 6.53 6.16 0.63
N VAL A 387 6.69 7.20 1.44
CA VAL A 387 6.13 7.26 2.80
C VAL A 387 5.24 8.47 2.93
N SER A 388 4.17 8.33 3.71
CA SER A 388 3.37 9.47 4.15
C SER A 388 4.07 10.16 5.31
N VAL A 389 4.14 11.49 5.26
CA VAL A 389 4.74 12.35 6.28
C VAL A 389 3.86 13.56 6.55
N TYR A 390 4.01 14.15 7.72
CA TYR A 390 3.45 15.47 7.97
C TYR A 390 4.48 16.54 7.60
N CYS A 391 4.13 17.40 6.64
CA CYS A 391 4.91 18.58 6.33
C CYS A 391 4.40 19.79 7.11
N ASP A 392 5.32 20.41 7.84
CA ASP A 392 5.14 21.74 8.42
C ASP A 392 5.81 22.75 7.48
N GLN A 393 4.95 23.44 6.72
CA GLN A 393 5.28 24.42 5.71
C GLN A 393 5.19 25.86 6.21
N THR A 394 4.74 26.08 7.45
CA THR A 394 4.54 27.42 8.02
C THR A 394 5.61 27.80 9.06
N THR A 395 6.11 26.87 9.86
CA THR A 395 7.04 27.16 10.97
C THR A 395 8.43 27.49 10.46
N ASP A 396 9.01 28.61 10.91
CA ASP A 396 10.39 29.04 10.59
C ASP A 396 10.72 28.97 9.08
N GLY A 397 9.80 29.43 8.23
CA GLY A 397 9.96 29.40 6.79
C GLY A 397 9.73 28.03 6.14
N GLY A 398 9.18 27.06 6.88
CA GLY A 398 8.63 25.81 6.40
C GLY A 398 9.62 24.83 5.77
N GLY A 399 9.07 23.82 5.11
CA GLY A 399 9.79 22.70 4.53
C GLY A 399 10.25 21.66 5.55
N TRP A 400 9.59 21.59 6.71
CA TRP A 400 9.92 20.66 7.77
C TRP A 400 9.17 19.34 7.60
N THR A 401 9.88 18.22 7.65
CA THR A 401 9.31 16.88 7.74
C THR A 401 9.23 16.49 9.22
N VAL A 402 8.02 16.33 9.75
CA VAL A 402 7.81 15.89 11.14
C VAL A 402 8.13 14.39 11.25
N ILE A 403 9.00 14.02 12.18
CA ILE A 403 9.46 12.64 12.41
C ILE A 403 8.95 12.04 13.72
N GLN A 404 8.53 12.88 14.66
CA GLN A 404 7.87 12.49 15.90
C GLN A 404 6.88 13.57 16.30
N ARG A 405 5.72 13.15 16.80
CA ARG A 405 4.73 14.04 17.40
C ARG A 405 4.10 13.40 18.64
N ARG A 406 3.98 14.20 19.70
CA ARG A 406 3.21 13.92 20.91
C ARG A 406 2.27 15.10 21.16
N GLN A 407 0.98 14.87 21.09
CA GLN A 407 -0.06 15.85 21.43
C GLN A 407 -0.99 15.35 22.54
N SER A 408 -0.97 14.04 22.83
CA SER A 408 -1.71 13.43 23.94
C SER A 408 -0.98 12.21 24.49
N PRO A 409 -0.80 12.08 25.82
CA PRO A 409 -0.14 10.92 26.39
C PRO A 409 -0.93 9.59 26.25
N TYR A 410 -2.19 9.65 25.79
CA TYR A 410 -3.10 8.49 25.76
C TYR A 410 -3.43 7.95 24.37
N LEU A 411 -3.14 8.68 23.28
CA LEU A 411 -3.60 8.30 21.94
C LEU A 411 -2.76 7.19 21.31
N VAL A 412 -1.44 7.27 21.47
CA VAL A 412 -0.49 6.29 20.92
C VAL A 412 0.51 5.92 22.00
N SER A 413 0.62 4.64 22.30
CA SER A 413 1.66 4.12 23.20
C SER A 413 3.03 4.20 22.53
N PHE A 414 3.98 4.84 23.20
CA PHE A 414 5.41 4.86 22.85
C PHE A 414 6.21 3.78 23.61
N ASN A 415 5.56 3.01 24.50
CA ASN A 415 6.13 1.79 25.04
C ASN A 415 6.03 0.68 23.98
N ARG A 416 7.07 0.61 23.15
CA ARG A 416 7.11 -0.17 21.90
C ARG A 416 8.47 -0.84 21.77
N GLY A 417 8.48 -2.02 21.15
CA GLY A 417 9.71 -2.79 20.95
C GLY A 417 10.60 -2.26 19.81
N TRP A 418 11.77 -2.86 19.65
CA TRP A 418 12.78 -2.48 18.67
C TRP A 418 12.22 -2.43 17.25
N VAL A 419 11.46 -3.46 16.87
CA VAL A 419 10.96 -3.59 15.50
C VAL A 419 9.89 -2.54 15.19
N GLU A 420 9.07 -2.18 16.17
CA GLU A 420 8.08 -1.10 16.03
C GLU A 420 8.76 0.26 15.89
N TYR A 421 9.79 0.55 16.70
CA TYR A 421 10.58 1.78 16.54
C TYR A 421 11.36 1.83 15.22
N GLN A 422 11.76 0.68 14.69
CA GLN A 422 12.42 0.57 13.39
C GLN A 422 11.46 0.91 12.23
N GLY A 423 10.25 0.32 12.21
CA GLY A 423 9.26 0.50 11.13
C GLY A 423 8.37 1.74 11.28
N GLY A 424 8.26 2.31 12.48
CA GLY A 424 7.36 3.42 12.78
C GLY A 424 6.00 2.96 13.28
N PHE A 425 5.29 3.86 13.96
CA PHE A 425 3.96 3.61 14.52
C PHE A 425 3.20 4.91 14.76
N GLY A 426 1.87 4.80 14.89
CA GLY A 426 0.99 5.96 15.07
C GLY A 426 0.44 6.49 13.75
N ASN A 427 -0.05 7.72 13.76
CA ASN A 427 -0.62 8.39 12.58
C ASN A 427 0.04 9.76 12.40
N VAL A 428 0.54 10.06 11.21
CA VAL A 428 1.26 11.33 10.91
C VAL A 428 0.42 12.59 11.13
N SER A 429 -0.91 12.47 11.05
CA SER A 429 -1.87 13.52 11.38
C SER A 429 -2.19 13.62 12.89
N SER A 430 -1.60 12.77 13.74
CA SER A 430 -1.78 12.68 15.20
C SER A 430 -0.45 12.33 15.89
N ASP A 431 -0.45 11.59 17.00
CA ASP A 431 0.77 11.12 17.67
C ASP A 431 1.43 9.98 16.88
N PHE A 432 2.75 10.07 16.63
CA PHE A 432 3.48 9.05 15.88
C PHE A 432 5.00 9.10 16.07
N TRP A 433 5.64 8.00 15.67
CA TRP A 433 7.07 7.89 15.40
C TRP A 433 7.25 7.43 13.95
N LEU A 434 8.01 8.19 13.14
CA LEU A 434 8.13 7.91 11.70
C LEU A 434 8.83 6.57 11.40
N GLY A 435 9.66 6.08 12.33
CA GLY A 435 10.46 4.87 12.16
C GLY A 435 11.93 5.19 11.94
N ASN A 436 12.80 4.46 12.65
CA ASN A 436 14.25 4.71 12.62
C ASN A 436 14.83 4.49 11.22
N GLU A 437 14.31 3.54 10.43
CA GLU A 437 14.80 3.33 9.07
C GLU A 437 14.46 4.52 8.16
N ASN A 438 13.24 5.06 8.28
CA ASN A 438 12.81 6.23 7.53
C ASN A 438 13.62 7.47 7.92
N ILE A 439 13.86 7.68 9.22
CA ILE A 439 14.67 8.79 9.72
C ILE A 439 16.14 8.64 9.28
N HIS A 440 16.67 7.42 9.19
CA HIS A 440 18.01 7.17 8.69
C HIS A 440 18.13 7.58 7.22
N LEU A 441 17.20 7.11 6.38
CA LEU A 441 17.18 7.46 4.96
C LEU A 441 17.03 8.96 4.70
N LEU A 442 16.28 9.66 5.57
CA LEU A 442 16.07 11.11 5.46
C LEU A 442 17.26 11.95 5.95
N SER A 443 18.15 11.38 6.77
CA SER A 443 19.24 12.12 7.42
C SER A 443 20.65 11.66 7.05
N HIS A 444 20.77 10.65 6.17
CA HIS A 444 22.04 10.07 5.74
C HIS A 444 22.01 9.81 4.21
N PRO A 445 23.12 10.03 3.47
CA PRO A 445 24.47 10.39 3.91
C PRO A 445 24.70 11.87 4.18
N THR A 446 23.76 12.74 3.80
CA THR A 446 23.90 14.17 3.99
C THR A 446 23.21 14.60 5.28
N PRO A 447 23.93 15.22 6.24
CA PRO A 447 23.31 15.74 7.46
C PRO A 447 22.22 16.76 7.14
N VAL A 448 21.13 16.67 7.88
CA VAL A 448 19.98 17.60 7.79
C VAL A 448 19.86 18.41 9.06
N LYS A 449 19.09 19.49 9.03
CA LYS A 449 18.79 20.26 10.24
C LYS A 449 17.65 19.58 10.99
N ILE A 450 17.76 19.45 12.31
CA ILE A 450 16.65 18.98 13.17
C ILE A 450 16.20 20.09 14.11
N ARG A 451 14.89 20.16 14.35
CA ARG A 451 14.23 21.06 15.28
C ARG A 451 13.34 20.26 16.23
N PHE A 452 13.48 20.56 17.51
CA PHE A 452 12.65 20.07 18.60
C PHE A 452 11.77 21.22 19.06
N GLU A 453 10.47 20.99 19.23
CA GLU A 453 9.52 21.98 19.76
C GLU A 453 8.72 21.37 20.91
N LEU A 454 8.55 22.14 21.99
CA LEU A 454 7.86 21.71 23.20
C LEU A 454 6.81 22.75 23.61
N GLU A 455 5.66 22.27 24.09
CA GLU A 455 4.62 23.08 24.72
C GLU A 455 4.39 22.56 26.15
N ALA A 456 4.51 23.46 27.14
CA ALA A 456 4.25 23.16 28.54
C ALA A 456 2.77 23.39 28.88
N SER A 457 2.29 22.74 29.93
CA SER A 457 0.91 22.89 30.42
C SER A 457 0.50 24.34 30.76
N GLY A 458 1.45 25.24 31.02
CA GLY A 458 1.19 26.68 31.20
C GLY A 458 1.12 27.49 29.90
N GLY A 459 1.16 26.85 28.74
CA GLY A 459 1.13 27.48 27.40
C GLY A 459 2.48 28.03 26.93
N GLN A 460 3.56 27.86 27.71
CA GLN A 460 4.90 28.25 27.28
C GLN A 460 5.39 27.32 26.18
N GLN A 461 5.99 27.88 25.14
CA GLN A 461 6.58 27.15 24.04
C GLN A 461 8.09 27.38 23.99
N GLY A 462 8.84 26.37 23.58
CA GLY A 462 10.28 26.47 23.36
C GLY A 462 10.73 25.58 22.20
N TYR A 463 11.91 25.90 21.66
CA TYR A 463 12.53 25.12 20.60
C TYR A 463 14.04 24.93 20.81
N ALA A 464 14.58 23.87 20.23
CA ALA A 464 16.01 23.61 20.09
C ALA A 464 16.29 23.12 18.67
N GLU A 465 17.35 23.64 18.06
CA GLU A 465 17.77 23.24 16.71
C GLU A 465 19.21 22.75 16.72
N TYR A 466 19.52 21.83 15.82
CA TYR A 466 20.88 21.39 15.52
C TYR A 466 21.07 21.40 14.01
N GLU A 467 22.06 22.14 13.53
CA GLU A 467 22.34 22.30 12.09
C GLU A 467 22.76 20.99 11.40
N ASN A 468 23.39 20.07 12.14
CA ASN A 468 23.75 18.76 11.60
C ASN A 468 23.14 17.67 12.47
N PHE A 469 22.20 16.93 11.90
CA PHE A 469 21.59 15.74 12.45
C PHE A 469 21.73 14.58 11.46
N THR A 470 22.17 13.44 12.00
CA THR A 470 22.16 12.16 11.30
C THR A 470 21.84 11.06 12.30
N ILE A 471 21.21 9.99 11.84
CA ILE A 471 21.26 8.71 12.53
C ILE A 471 21.93 7.66 11.65
N SER A 472 22.68 6.73 12.25
CA SER A 472 23.26 5.61 11.51
C SER A 472 22.20 4.56 11.13
N GLY A 473 22.56 3.58 10.30
CA GLY A 473 21.67 2.48 9.97
C GLY A 473 21.55 1.44 11.08
N SER A 474 20.73 0.43 10.85
CA SER A 474 20.51 -0.70 11.79
C SER A 474 21.80 -1.40 12.24
N SER A 475 22.86 -1.43 11.41
CA SER A 475 24.15 -2.04 11.73
C SER A 475 24.93 -1.35 12.85
N ASP A 476 24.65 -0.07 13.12
CA ASP A 476 25.18 0.66 14.29
C ASP A 476 24.04 1.16 15.18
N ASN A 477 22.94 0.39 15.20
CA ASN A 477 21.80 0.58 16.10
C ASN A 477 21.26 2.03 16.11
N TYR A 478 21.18 2.66 14.93
CA TYR A 478 20.61 4.00 14.76
C TYR A 478 21.26 5.09 15.63
N ARG A 479 22.58 5.03 15.83
CA ARG A 479 23.35 6.01 16.60
C ARG A 479 23.07 7.44 16.15
N ILE A 480 22.73 8.32 17.09
CA ILE A 480 22.46 9.74 16.82
C ILE A 480 23.75 10.57 16.77
N ASN A 481 23.82 11.51 15.83
CA ASN A 481 24.84 12.56 15.80
C ASN A 481 24.18 13.93 15.65
N LEU A 482 24.54 14.85 16.53
CA LEU A 482 24.05 16.22 16.59
C LEU A 482 25.21 17.22 16.70
N SER A 483 25.15 18.34 15.99
CA SER A 483 26.02 19.50 16.21
C SER A 483 25.40 20.80 15.72
N GLY A 484 26.00 21.94 16.09
CA GLY A 484 25.51 23.27 15.69
C GLY A 484 24.23 23.69 16.42
N TYR A 485 24.20 23.54 17.74
CA TYR A 485 23.04 23.87 18.56
C TYR A 485 22.63 25.35 18.49
N SER A 486 21.33 25.61 18.40
CA SER A 486 20.70 26.90 18.68
C SER A 486 19.32 26.72 19.35
N GLY A 487 18.70 27.82 19.82
CA GLY A 487 17.37 27.79 20.45
C GLY A 487 17.37 28.03 21.95
N ASN A 488 16.17 27.98 22.55
CA ASN A 488 15.89 28.46 23.91
C ASN A 488 15.55 27.37 24.94
N LEU A 489 15.50 26.09 24.54
CA LEU A 489 15.30 24.96 25.46
C LEU A 489 16.57 24.52 26.21
N GLY A 490 17.73 24.99 25.77
CA GLY A 490 19.04 24.57 26.28
C GLY A 490 19.54 23.29 25.59
N ASN A 491 20.86 23.20 25.41
CA ASN A 491 21.49 22.08 24.69
C ASN A 491 21.55 20.81 25.57
N SER A 492 20.46 20.07 25.66
CA SER A 492 20.35 18.95 26.61
C SER A 492 20.98 17.64 26.16
N PHE A 493 21.18 17.41 24.86
CA PHE A 493 21.92 16.25 24.35
C PHE A 493 23.40 16.27 24.75
N PHE A 494 23.92 17.43 25.20
CA PHE A 494 25.28 17.62 25.69
C PHE A 494 25.27 18.02 27.16
N SER A 495 25.74 17.12 28.02
CA SER A 495 25.89 17.41 29.44
C SER A 495 27.20 18.18 29.69
N SER A 496 27.08 19.34 30.35
CA SER A 496 28.25 20.12 30.80
C SER A 496 28.88 19.57 32.08
N HIS A 497 28.22 18.61 32.75
CA HIS A 497 28.63 18.10 34.05
C HIS A 497 29.37 16.77 33.95
N SER A 498 28.99 15.89 33.02
CA SER A 498 29.65 14.60 32.83
C SER A 498 29.28 13.97 31.48
N ILE A 499 30.27 13.36 30.83
CA ILE A 499 30.11 12.67 29.55
C ILE A 499 29.14 11.48 29.62
N TRP A 500 28.98 10.87 30.80
CA TRP A 500 28.07 9.75 31.03
C TRP A 500 26.58 10.11 30.82
N TRP A 501 26.23 11.41 30.85
CA TRP A 501 24.87 11.90 30.62
C TRP A 501 24.69 12.55 29.25
N THR A 502 25.67 12.40 28.36
CA THR A 502 25.62 12.98 27.01
C THR A 502 24.96 11.97 26.09
N GLU A 503 23.75 12.27 25.63
CA GLU A 503 22.97 11.39 24.75
C GLU A 503 23.38 11.51 23.27
N ASN A 504 24.11 12.57 22.90
CA ASN A 504 24.74 12.62 21.58
C ASN A 504 25.74 11.48 21.39
N ASN A 505 25.81 10.93 20.18
CA ASN A 505 26.65 9.79 19.80
C ASN A 505 26.25 8.45 20.45
N MET A 506 25.08 8.35 21.09
CA MET A 506 24.57 7.10 21.66
C MET A 506 23.77 6.28 20.66
N GLN A 507 23.76 4.96 20.86
CA GLN A 507 22.91 4.03 20.11
C GLN A 507 21.47 4.12 20.63
N PHE A 508 20.51 3.74 19.78
CA PHE A 508 19.11 3.67 20.18
C PHE A 508 18.86 2.42 21.02
N SER A 509 18.04 2.52 22.06
CA SER A 509 17.61 1.36 22.88
C SER A 509 16.10 1.36 23.02
N THR A 510 15.52 0.18 23.18
CA THR A 510 14.09 -0.07 23.42
C THR A 510 13.92 -1.06 24.57
N PRO A 511 12.70 -1.22 25.14
CA PRO A 511 12.47 -2.13 26.27
C PRO A 511 12.87 -3.59 26.05
N ASP A 512 12.94 -4.02 24.80
CA ASP A 512 13.33 -5.36 24.35
C ASP A 512 14.73 -5.41 23.73
N LYS A 513 15.46 -4.28 23.62
CA LYS A 513 16.82 -4.22 23.08
C LYS A 513 17.65 -3.12 23.74
N ASP A 514 18.50 -3.55 24.66
CA ASP A 514 19.45 -2.70 25.38
C ASP A 514 20.73 -2.46 24.54
N ASN A 515 20.94 -1.21 24.13
CA ASN A 515 22.20 -0.73 23.54
C ASN A 515 22.72 0.52 24.28
N ASP A 516 22.28 0.72 25.52
CA ASP A 516 22.69 1.88 26.31
C ASP A 516 24.04 1.64 27.00
N ALA A 517 24.56 2.65 27.68
CA ALA A 517 25.89 2.60 28.30
C ALA A 517 25.82 2.48 29.83
N ASN A 518 24.66 2.13 30.38
CA ASN A 518 24.48 1.97 31.83
C ASN A 518 24.93 0.56 32.27
N PRO A 519 26.05 0.42 33.01
CA PRO A 519 26.50 -0.87 33.54
C PRO A 519 25.59 -1.43 34.64
N GLY A 520 24.66 -0.63 35.18
CA GLY A 520 23.77 -1.00 36.28
C GLY A 520 22.46 -1.66 35.86
N GLY A 521 22.19 -1.77 34.56
CA GLY A 521 20.94 -2.28 33.99
C GLY A 521 20.45 -1.43 32.81
N GLN A 522 19.32 -1.80 32.22
CA GLN A 522 18.73 -1.07 31.09
C GLN A 522 18.06 0.24 31.52
N CYS A 523 18.10 1.24 30.63
CA CYS A 523 17.41 2.52 30.81
C CYS A 523 16.10 2.62 30.04
N ALA A 524 15.97 1.84 28.96
CA ALA A 524 14.75 1.75 28.18
C ALA A 524 13.78 0.80 28.90
N ASP A 525 12.94 1.31 29.80
CA ASP A 525 11.92 0.48 30.47
C ASP A 525 10.54 0.57 29.80
N ASP A 526 10.23 1.72 29.21
CA ASP A 526 8.87 2.04 28.77
C ASP A 526 8.81 2.91 27.50
N SER A 527 9.95 3.14 26.84
CA SER A 527 10.03 3.86 25.56
C SER A 527 11.39 3.67 24.89
N GLY A 528 11.44 3.93 23.58
CA GLY A 528 12.68 3.91 22.80
C GLY A 528 13.33 5.29 22.72
N TRP A 529 14.64 5.36 22.96
CA TRP A 529 15.40 6.61 22.90
C TRP A 529 16.92 6.35 22.76
N TRP A 530 17.69 7.43 22.54
CA TRP A 530 19.16 7.39 22.52
C TRP A 530 19.74 7.53 23.93
N TYR A 531 19.68 6.46 24.70
CA TYR A 531 20.16 6.43 26.09
C TYR A 531 21.68 6.27 26.19
N ASN A 532 22.32 6.96 27.14
CA ASN A 532 23.71 6.76 27.58
C ASN A 532 23.72 6.00 28.92
N TYR A 533 24.26 6.58 29.99
CA TYR A 533 23.96 6.20 31.38
C TYR A 533 22.55 6.73 31.70
N CYS A 534 21.58 6.15 31.02
CA CYS A 534 20.25 6.70 30.80
C CYS A 534 20.31 8.07 30.12
N GLY A 535 19.34 8.93 30.39
CA GLY A 535 19.18 10.16 29.65
C GLY A 535 18.78 11.32 30.54
N LEU A 536 19.06 12.50 30.04
CA LEU A 536 18.58 13.75 30.61
C LEU A 536 17.32 14.24 29.87
N ILE A 537 17.07 13.74 28.67
CA ILE A 537 15.87 14.04 27.89
C ILE A 537 15.25 12.76 27.37
N ASN A 538 13.93 12.75 27.21
CA ASN A 538 13.25 11.70 26.48
C ASN A 538 11.86 12.20 26.10
N LEU A 539 11.66 12.44 24.81
CA LEU A 539 10.37 12.92 24.29
C LEU A 539 9.35 11.79 24.06
N ASN A 540 9.80 10.53 24.16
CA ASN A 540 9.01 9.33 23.98
C ASN A 540 8.50 8.75 25.32
N LYS A 541 8.82 9.39 26.47
CA LYS A 541 8.30 8.97 27.79
C LYS A 541 6.77 8.81 27.77
N PRO A 542 6.21 7.75 28.38
CA PRO A 542 4.76 7.50 28.39
C PRO A 542 3.96 8.58 29.13
N SER A 543 4.47 9.07 30.26
CA SER A 543 3.74 10.04 31.08
C SER A 543 3.76 11.43 30.47
N HIS A 544 4.95 12.04 30.34
CA HIS A 544 5.16 13.33 29.71
C HIS A 544 6.56 13.37 29.07
N PRO A 545 6.70 13.98 27.87
CA PRO A 545 8.01 14.31 27.31
C PRO A 545 8.86 15.09 28.32
N ASP A 546 10.18 14.86 28.31
CA ASP A 546 11.09 15.46 29.28
C ASP A 546 12.27 16.16 28.59
N TRP A 547 12.57 17.37 29.06
CA TRP A 547 13.69 18.19 28.61
C TRP A 547 14.33 18.90 29.81
N ASN A 548 15.33 18.26 30.45
CA ASN A 548 15.86 18.69 31.76
C ASN A 548 16.37 20.14 31.90
N LYS A 549 16.73 20.82 30.80
CA LYS A 549 17.20 22.22 30.82
C LYS A 549 16.05 23.23 30.68
N TRP A 550 14.81 22.76 30.60
CA TRP A 550 13.61 23.58 30.51
C TRP A 550 12.79 23.49 31.81
N TYR A 551 12.86 24.53 32.63
CA TYR A 551 12.26 24.58 33.98
C TYR A 551 10.74 24.82 34.00
N GLN A 552 10.03 24.59 32.91
CA GLN A 552 8.58 24.81 32.84
C GLN A 552 7.80 23.61 33.42
N SER A 553 6.50 23.78 33.64
CA SER A 553 5.60 22.69 34.04
C SER A 553 5.61 21.54 33.02
N SER A 554 5.00 20.40 33.35
CA SER A 554 5.02 19.18 32.52
C SER A 554 4.78 19.48 31.04
N VAL A 555 5.69 19.00 30.19
CA VAL A 555 5.56 19.10 28.73
C VAL A 555 4.33 18.30 28.32
N ILE A 556 3.38 18.96 27.65
CA ILE A 556 2.14 18.34 27.19
C ILE A 556 2.15 18.07 25.69
N ARG A 557 2.99 18.78 24.93
CA ARG A 557 3.23 18.48 23.52
C ARG A 557 4.70 18.53 23.18
N SER A 558 5.13 17.64 22.29
CA SER A 558 6.47 17.66 21.72
C SER A 558 6.43 17.30 20.24
N GLU A 559 7.27 17.93 19.45
CA GLU A 559 7.51 17.55 18.05
C GLU A 559 9.00 17.50 17.75
N MET A 560 9.38 16.55 16.89
CA MET A 560 10.69 16.51 16.24
C MET A 560 10.48 16.63 14.74
N LYS A 561 11.19 17.53 14.08
CA LYS A 561 11.09 17.75 12.63
C LYS A 561 12.44 18.06 11.99
N ILE A 562 12.64 17.60 10.76
CA ILE A 562 13.90 17.71 10.02
C ILE A 562 13.70 18.49 8.71
N ARG A 563 14.75 19.15 8.22
CA ARG A 563 14.72 19.95 6.99
C ARG A 563 16.05 19.97 6.28
#